data_AF-A0A5B2ZCB3-F1
#
_entry.id   AF-A0A5B2ZCB3-F1
#
_cell.length_a   1.000
_cell.length_b   1.000
_cell.length_c   1.000
_cell.angle_alpha   90.00
_cell.angle_beta   90.00
_cell.angle_gamma   90.00
#
_symmetry.space_group_name_H-M   'P 1'
#
loop_
_entity.id
_entity.type
_entity.pdbx_description
1 polymer ?
#
loop_
_entity_poly.entity_id
_entity_poly.type
_entity_poly.pdbx_seq_one_letter_code
_entity_poly.pdbx_strand_id
1 'polypeptide(L)'
;MRRWWAYALLLLVLVALQAKLWWGEGGMAEVEALQERVDEQRRENARLKQRNDALSAEVEDLKSGEAAIEERARSELGMIRPGETFYRVVEPAPVAPREDTADDTEPRR
;
A
#
# COMPACT_ATOMS: atom_id res chain seq x y z
N MET A 1 -7.90 22.18 74.48
CA MET A 1 -8.37 22.51 73.11
C MET A 1 -7.28 22.79 72.08
N ARG A 2 -6.16 23.48 72.38
CA ARG A 2 -5.18 23.93 71.36
C ARG A 2 -4.54 22.83 70.49
N ARG A 3 -4.39 21.60 70.99
CA ARG A 3 -3.79 20.47 70.26
C ARG A 3 -4.69 19.94 69.13
N TRP A 4 -6.01 20.15 69.23
CA TRP A 4 -6.99 19.64 68.27
C TRP A 4 -7.06 20.51 67.00
N TRP A 5 -6.67 21.78 67.12
CA TRP A 5 -6.56 22.69 65.99
C TRP A 5 -5.49 22.26 64.98
N ALA A 6 -4.38 21.70 65.46
CA ALA A 6 -3.33 21.17 64.58
C ALA A 6 -3.85 19.98 63.76
N TYR A 7 -4.62 19.07 64.37
CA TYR A 7 -5.24 17.96 63.66
C TYR A 7 -6.33 18.42 62.69
N ALA A 8 -7.14 19.41 63.05
CA ALA A 8 -8.14 19.98 62.16
C ALA A 8 -7.50 20.66 60.94
N LEU A 9 -6.42 21.40 61.13
CA LEU A 9 -5.65 22.02 60.04
C LEU A 9 -5.04 20.95 59.12
N LEU A 10 -4.45 19.90 59.72
CA LEU A 10 -3.89 18.80 58.95
C LEU A 10 -4.96 18.07 58.12
N LEU A 11 -6.15 17.85 58.70
CA LEU A 11 -7.29 17.24 58.02
C LEU A 11 -7.76 18.13 56.86
N LEU A 12 -7.86 19.45 57.08
CA LEU A 12 -8.26 20.40 56.05
C LEU A 12 -7.27 20.41 54.87
N VAL A 13 -5.97 20.43 55.16
CA VAL A 13 -4.92 20.33 54.13
C VAL A 13 -5.02 19.00 53.39
N LEU A 14 -5.23 17.90 54.12
CA LEU A 14 -5.39 16.58 53.51
C LEU A 14 -6.59 16.54 52.54
N VAL A 15 -7.76 17.04 52.97
CA VAL A 15 -8.96 17.12 52.12
C VAL A 15 -8.73 18.01 50.90
N ALA A 16 -8.06 19.16 51.07
CA ALA A 16 -7.73 20.04 49.96
C ALA A 16 -6.80 19.36 48.94
N LEU A 17 -5.82 18.58 49.40
CA LEU A 17 -4.94 17.80 48.53
C LEU A 17 -5.68 16.68 47.81
N GLN A 18 -6.57 15.96 48.49
CA GLN A 18 -7.41 14.93 47.87
C GLN A 18 -8.33 15.53 46.79
N ALA A 19 -8.94 16.67 47.07
CA ALA A 19 -9.74 17.40 46.10
C ALA A 19 -8.89 17.89 44.92
N LYS A 20 -7.70 18.47 45.16
CA LYS A 20 -6.77 18.82 44.07
C LYS A 20 -6.38 17.59 43.26
N LEU A 21 -6.18 16.43 43.88
CA LEU A 21 -5.79 15.21 43.14
C LEU A 21 -6.91 14.71 42.23
N TRP A 22 -8.17 14.88 42.64
CA TRP A 22 -9.32 14.51 41.81
C TRP A 22 -9.62 15.53 40.70
N TRP A 23 -9.30 16.81 40.91
CA TRP A 23 -9.61 17.92 39.98
C TRP A 23 -8.40 18.57 39.27
N GLY A 24 -7.17 18.25 39.63
CA GLY A 24 -5.98 19.00 39.25
C GLY A 24 -5.04 18.23 38.34
N GLU A 25 -4.74 18.82 37.18
CA GLU A 25 -3.60 18.57 36.26
C GLU A 25 -3.37 17.12 35.79
N GLY A 26 -4.27 16.19 36.14
CA GLY A 26 -4.28 14.80 35.67
C GLY A 26 -5.59 14.06 35.98
N GLY A 27 -6.65 14.78 36.36
CA GLY A 27 -7.97 14.24 36.69
C GLY A 27 -8.85 14.08 35.44
N MET A 28 -9.76 13.10 35.50
CA MET A 28 -10.67 12.60 34.44
C MET A 28 -11.18 13.61 33.39
N ALA A 29 -11.33 14.88 33.73
CA ALA A 29 -11.73 15.94 32.80
C ALA A 29 -10.75 16.18 31.63
N GLU A 30 -9.43 16.05 31.87
CA GLU A 30 -8.44 16.22 30.79
C GLU A 30 -8.33 14.96 29.91
N VAL A 31 -8.54 13.79 30.50
CA VAL A 31 -8.66 12.52 29.76
C VAL A 31 -9.91 12.52 28.90
N GLU A 32 -11.06 12.97 29.40
CA GLU A 32 -12.30 13.07 28.61
C GLU A 32 -12.13 14.02 27.42
N ALA A 33 -11.56 15.21 27.62
CA ALA A 33 -11.31 16.15 26.54
C ALA A 33 -10.28 15.64 25.51
N LEU A 34 -9.30 14.84 25.94
CA LEU A 34 -8.33 14.22 25.03
C LEU A 34 -8.93 13.01 24.30
N GLN A 35 -9.81 12.25 24.96
CA GLN A 35 -10.56 11.13 24.38
C GLN A 35 -11.50 11.62 23.27
N GLU A 36 -12.19 12.73 23.50
CA GLU A 36 -13.15 13.31 22.56
C GLU A 36 -12.45 13.77 21.26
N ARG A 37 -11.26 14.37 21.38
CA ARG A 37 -10.42 14.76 20.23
C ARG A 37 -9.89 13.54 19.47
N VAL A 38 -9.51 12.47 20.16
CA VAL A 38 -9.05 11.22 19.54
C VAL A 38 -10.19 10.54 18.77
N ASP A 39 -11.39 10.55 19.31
CA ASP A 39 -12.55 9.93 18.66
C ASP A 39 -13.00 10.71 17.42
N GLU A 40 -12.93 12.03 17.43
CA GLU A 40 -13.22 12.87 16.27
C GLU A 40 -12.20 12.63 15.14
N GLN A 41 -10.91 12.59 15.47
CA GLN A 41 -9.84 12.28 14.51
C GLN A 41 -9.95 10.86 13.96
N ARG A 42 -10.34 9.87 14.78
CA ARG A 42 -10.56 8.49 14.32
C ARG A 42 -11.69 8.39 13.29
N ARG A 43 -12.78 9.13 13.47
CA ARG A 43 -13.90 9.16 12.50
C ARG A 43 -13.47 9.76 11.17
N GLU A 44 -12.71 10.85 11.20
CA GLU A 44 -12.17 11.47 9.98
C GLU A 44 -11.20 10.53 9.26
N ASN A 45 -10.29 9.89 10.00
CA ASN A 45 -9.34 8.93 9.44
C ASN A 45 -10.04 7.73 8.80
N ALA A 46 -11.09 7.19 9.45
CA ALA A 46 -11.88 6.09 8.90
C ALA A 46 -12.55 6.47 7.57
N ARG A 47 -13.10 7.69 7.46
CA ARG A 47 -13.70 8.20 6.23
C ARG A 47 -12.67 8.38 5.12
N LEU A 48 -11.49 8.91 5.44
CA LEU A 48 -10.40 9.08 4.48
C LEU A 48 -9.88 7.73 3.99
N LYS A 49 -9.75 6.76 4.89
CA LYS A 49 -9.32 5.40 4.54
C LYS A 49 -10.28 4.72 3.57
N GLN A 50 -11.59 4.77 3.82
CA GLN A 50 -12.59 4.21 2.90
C GLN A 50 -12.52 4.83 1.49
N ARG A 51 -12.28 6.13 1.39
CA ARG A 51 -12.09 6.81 0.10
C ARG A 51 -10.81 6.39 -0.58
N ASN A 52 -9.72 6.25 0.18
CA ASN A 52 -8.44 5.80 -0.36
C ASN A 52 -8.54 4.37 -0.88
N ASP A 53 -9.19 3.48 -0.14
CA ASP A 53 -9.41 2.09 -0.54
C ASP A 53 -10.25 2.02 -1.83
N ALA A 54 -11.30 2.84 -1.95
CA ALA A 54 -12.13 2.92 -3.16
C ALA A 54 -11.34 3.46 -4.36
N LEU A 55 -10.57 4.53 -4.18
CA LEU A 55 -9.72 5.10 -5.24
C LEU A 55 -8.61 4.13 -5.66
N SER A 56 -8.04 3.39 -4.71
CA SER A 56 -7.01 2.39 -5.02
C SER A 56 -7.59 1.26 -5.86
N ALA A 57 -8.80 0.79 -5.52
CA ALA A 57 -9.49 -0.22 -6.31
C ALA A 57 -9.82 0.27 -7.73
N GLU A 58 -10.24 1.53 -7.88
CA GLU A 58 -10.52 2.14 -9.19
C GLU A 58 -9.24 2.27 -10.03
N VAL A 59 -8.12 2.67 -9.43
CA VAL A 59 -6.82 2.72 -10.12
C VAL A 59 -6.35 1.33 -10.55
N GLU A 60 -6.60 0.31 -9.73
CA GLU A 60 -6.23 -1.07 -10.05
C GLU A 60 -7.09 -1.64 -11.19
N ASP A 61 -8.39 -1.38 -11.17
CA ASP A 61 -9.31 -1.74 -12.25
C ASP A 61 -8.90 -1.08 -13.57
N LEU A 62 -8.65 0.24 -13.58
CA LEU A 62 -8.20 0.97 -14.76
C LEU A 62 -6.88 0.42 -15.33
N LYS A 63 -5.89 0.14 -14.47
CA LYS A 63 -4.62 -0.45 -14.89
C LYS A 63 -4.80 -1.85 -15.47
N SER A 64 -5.67 -2.66 -14.87
CA SER A 64 -5.96 -4.01 -15.36
C SER A 64 -6.67 -3.97 -16.72
N GLY A 65 -7.60 -3.03 -16.91
CA GLY A 65 -8.30 -2.80 -18.16
C GLY A 65 -7.37 -2.33 -19.28
N GLU A 66 -6.48 -1.37 -18.99
CA GLU A 66 -5.48 -0.90 -19.96
C GLU A 66 -4.51 -2.02 -20.36
N ALA A 67 -4.03 -2.82 -19.41
CA ALA A 67 -3.15 -3.95 -19.68
C ALA A 67 -3.84 -5.00 -20.57
N ALA A 68 -5.11 -5.30 -20.30
CA ALA A 68 -5.89 -6.24 -21.11
C ALA A 68 -6.10 -5.74 -22.55
N ILE A 69 -6.30 -4.43 -22.73
CA ILE A 69 -6.42 -3.80 -24.06
C ILE A 69 -5.07 -3.84 -24.79
N GLU A 70 -3.97 -3.55 -24.10
CA GLU A 70 -2.63 -3.57 -24.68
C GLU A 70 -2.21 -4.98 -25.13
N GLU A 71 -2.50 -6.01 -24.33
CA GLU A 71 -2.27 -7.41 -24.68
C GLU A 71 -2.98 -7.76 -25.99
N ARG A 72 -4.28 -7.42 -26.11
CA ARG A 72 -5.08 -7.66 -27.32
C ARG A 72 -4.55 -6.90 -28.54
N ALA A 73 -4.13 -5.65 -28.35
CA ALA A 73 -3.55 -4.83 -29.43
C ALA A 73 -2.23 -5.43 -29.95
N ARG A 74 -1.39 -5.98 -29.07
CA ARG A 74 -0.15 -6.64 -29.45
C ARG A 74 -0.38 -8.02 -30.07
N SER A 75 -1.26 -8.82 -29.49
CA SER A 75 -1.48 -10.22 -29.89
C SER A 75 -2.31 -10.36 -31.16
N GLU A 76 -3.37 -9.55 -31.33
CA GLU A 76 -4.30 -9.69 -32.45
C GLU A 76 -4.00 -8.72 -33.59
N LEU A 77 -3.60 -7.49 -33.28
CA LEU A 77 -3.39 -6.44 -34.28
C LEU A 77 -1.91 -6.22 -34.62
N GLY A 78 -0.99 -6.88 -33.90
CA GLY A 78 0.46 -6.73 -34.09
C GLY A 78 0.93 -5.29 -33.90
N MET A 79 0.17 -4.47 -33.16
CA MET A 79 0.49 -3.07 -32.95
C MET A 79 1.66 -2.94 -31.97
N ILE A 80 2.62 -2.07 -32.32
CA ILE A 80 3.80 -1.74 -31.52
C ILE A 80 3.77 -0.26 -31.16
N ARG A 81 4.29 0.12 -29.99
CA ARG A 81 4.32 1.55 -29.62
C ARG A 81 5.28 2.33 -30.52
N PRO A 82 5.04 3.64 -30.76
CA PRO A 82 5.99 4.50 -31.46
C PRO A 82 7.35 4.49 -30.74
N GLY A 83 8.42 4.09 -31.44
CA GLY A 83 9.78 3.99 -30.88
C GLY A 83 10.16 2.64 -30.27
N GLU A 84 9.28 1.63 -30.32
CA GLU A 84 9.56 0.27 -29.86
C GLU A 84 10.18 -0.58 -30.99
N THR A 85 11.21 -1.39 -30.69
CA THR A 85 11.83 -2.32 -31.66
C THR A 85 11.36 -3.74 -31.40
N PHE A 86 10.62 -4.33 -32.35
CA PHE A 86 10.05 -5.67 -32.24
C PHE A 86 11.00 -6.73 -32.80
N TYR A 87 11.47 -7.65 -31.94
CA TYR A 87 12.30 -8.78 -32.33
C TYR A 87 11.45 -10.05 -32.41
N ARG A 88 11.35 -10.65 -33.61
CA ARG A 88 10.69 -11.95 -33.80
C ARG A 88 11.75 -13.04 -33.94
N VAL A 89 11.80 -13.95 -32.97
CA VAL A 89 12.65 -15.14 -33.06
C VAL A 89 11.98 -16.12 -34.00
N VAL A 90 12.59 -16.38 -35.17
CA VAL A 90 12.22 -17.48 -36.06
C VAL A 90 13.17 -18.63 -35.81
N GLU A 91 12.65 -19.82 -35.56
CA GLU A 91 13.47 -21.03 -35.50
C GLU A 91 14.17 -21.21 -36.85
N PRO A 92 15.50 -21.39 -36.87
CA PRO A 92 16.20 -21.64 -38.12
C PRO A 92 15.62 -22.92 -38.72
N ALA A 93 15.16 -22.83 -39.97
CA ALA A 93 14.67 -23.98 -40.71
C ALA A 93 15.67 -25.13 -40.59
N PRO A 94 15.23 -26.37 -40.31
CA PRO A 94 16.13 -27.51 -40.26
C PRO A 94 16.89 -27.54 -41.57
N VAL A 95 18.20 -27.30 -41.51
CA VAL A 95 19.04 -27.35 -42.68
C VAL A 95 19.01 -28.82 -43.12
N ALA A 96 18.16 -29.12 -44.10
CA ALA A 96 18.14 -30.42 -44.74
C ALA A 96 19.57 -30.68 -45.24
N PRO A 97 20.20 -31.82 -44.88
CA PRO A 97 21.53 -32.13 -45.33
C PRO A 97 21.59 -32.00 -46.85
N ARG A 98 22.48 -31.14 -47.36
CA ARG A 98 22.82 -31.16 -48.77
C ARG A 98 23.42 -32.54 -49.02
N GLU A 99 22.68 -33.38 -49.75
CA GLU A 99 23.28 -34.54 -50.40
C GLU A 99 24.25 -33.97 -51.44
N ASP A 100 25.51 -33.85 -51.03
CA ASP A 100 26.63 -33.79 -51.96
C ASP A 100 26.64 -35.14 -52.68
N THR A 101 25.81 -35.23 -53.72
CA THR A 101 25.81 -36.35 -54.65
C THR A 101 27.21 -36.45 -55.22
N ALA A 102 27.90 -37.50 -54.79
CA ALA A 102 29.06 -38.05 -55.45
C ALA A 102 28.69 -38.31 -56.92
N ASP A 103 29.11 -37.43 -57.80
CA ASP A 103 29.20 -37.71 -59.23
C ASP A 103 30.40 -36.97 -59.81
N ASP A 104 31.56 -37.61 -59.66
CA ASP A 104 32.66 -37.53 -60.61
C ASP A 104 33.60 -38.72 -60.32
N THR A 105 33.08 -39.92 -60.56
CA THR A 105 33.91 -41.08 -60.88
C THR A 105 33.75 -41.35 -62.37
N GLU A 106 34.63 -40.79 -63.18
CA GLU A 106 34.93 -41.36 -64.49
C GLU A 106 36.39 -41.87 -64.54
N PRO A 107 36.61 -43.17 -64.79
CA PRO A 107 37.93 -43.75 -64.91
C PRO A 107 38.42 -43.73 -66.36
N ARG A 108 39.66 -43.28 -66.56
CA ARG A 108 40.71 -43.90 -67.39
C ARG A 108 40.24 -44.71 -68.62
N ARG A 109 40.35 -44.13 -69.83
CA ARG A 109 41.01 -44.73 -71.03
C ARG A 109 41.39 -43.67 -72.06
#